data_AF-A0A1W1E7T3-F1
#
_entry.id   AF-A0A1W1E7T3-F1
#
_cell.length_a   1.000
_cell.length_b   1.000
_cell.length_c   1.000
_cell.angle_alpha   90.00
_cell.angle_beta   90.00
_cell.angle_gamma   90.00
#
_symmetry.space_group_name_H-M   'P 1'
#
loop_
_entity.id
_entity.type
_entity.pdbx_description
1 polymer ?
#
loop_
_entity_poly.entity_id
_entity_poly.type
_entity_poly.pdbx_seq_one_letter_code
_entity_poly.pdbx_strand_id
1 'polypeptide(L)'
;MFVTVVIGIILLIIVSVIYIEYRNNQRYEAKRKAEKKSNRKLTPKVTKRKAPPLSKTHQRPTDTLKKQKSKPSVEPQKKKNVSYETKAEKSTTEFIKTKTVSPQAIQPAEQKKKTSAKQEAVLKEKVFEKELPKTETAPKTETRLPKCEYPDFNYNRLIEMGLSKEEALEFIQELIPQIGDQIPLIEEAMKIPDFYQMERLTHSIKGSSTTIGTGGVSDLLVDYNTYLKTGKELPVAQTYQKYLKIYFEKLKKQFPPKS
;
A
#
# COMPACT_ATOMS: atom_id res chain seq x y z
N MET A 1 39.62 -36.23 -0.88
CA MET A 1 38.93 -35.96 -2.16
C MET A 1 37.44 -35.67 -2.02
N PHE A 2 36.66 -36.40 -1.21
CA PHE A 2 35.22 -36.12 -1.07
C PHE A 2 34.89 -34.71 -0.55
N VAL A 3 35.65 -34.20 0.42
CA VAL A 3 35.42 -32.86 1.01
C VAL A 3 35.54 -31.74 -0.04
N THR A 4 36.54 -31.79 -0.92
CA THR A 4 36.75 -30.77 -1.95
C THR A 4 35.66 -30.79 -3.03
N VAL A 5 35.12 -31.98 -3.35
CA VAL A 5 33.98 -32.12 -4.29
C VAL A 5 32.72 -31.49 -3.70
N VAL A 6 32.43 -31.74 -2.42
CA VAL A 6 31.25 -31.17 -1.74
C VAL A 6 31.32 -29.65 -1.68
N ILE A 7 32.48 -29.08 -1.32
CA ILE A 7 32.68 -27.62 -1.31
C ILE A 7 32.47 -27.02 -2.71
N GLY A 8 32.96 -27.67 -3.76
CA GLY A 8 32.76 -27.23 -5.15
C GLY A 8 31.28 -27.14 -5.55
N ILE A 9 30.46 -28.11 -5.13
CA ILE A 9 29.02 -28.12 -5.42
C ILE A 9 28.31 -26.97 -4.69
N ILE A 10 28.65 -26.70 -3.43
CA ILE A 10 28.06 -25.60 -2.65
C ILE A 10 28.33 -24.24 -3.30
N LEU A 11 29.58 -24.01 -3.75
CA LEU A 11 29.93 -22.77 -4.45
C LEU A 11 29.12 -22.61 -5.75
N LEU A 12 28.91 -23.69 -6.49
CA LEU A 12 28.12 -23.68 -7.73
C LEU A 12 26.64 -23.35 -7.46
N ILE A 13 26.07 -23.85 -6.35
CA ILE A 13 24.71 -23.52 -5.92
C ILE A 13 24.59 -22.04 -5.53
N ILE A 14 25.54 -21.50 -4.75
CA ILE A 14 25.54 -20.08 -4.36
C ILE A 14 25.60 -19.19 -5.60
N VAL A 15 26.51 -19.49 -6.54
CA VAL A 15 26.62 -18.76 -7.82
C VAL A 15 25.32 -18.89 -8.63
N SER A 16 24.67 -20.05 -8.64
CA SER A 16 23.37 -20.24 -9.30
C SER A 16 22.25 -19.40 -8.69
N VAL A 17 22.15 -19.32 -7.35
CA VAL A 17 21.12 -18.50 -6.68
C VAL A 17 21.33 -17.01 -7.01
N ILE A 18 22.57 -16.52 -6.89
CA ILE A 18 22.92 -15.14 -7.26
C ILE A 18 22.59 -14.88 -8.74
N TYR A 19 22.88 -15.83 -9.62
CA TYR A 19 22.57 -15.73 -11.05
C TYR A 19 21.05 -15.70 -11.32
N ILE A 20 20.25 -16.50 -10.60
CA ILE A 20 18.79 -16.52 -10.74
C ILE A 20 18.20 -15.18 -10.27
N GLU A 21 18.62 -14.66 -9.13
CA GLU A 21 18.16 -13.35 -8.64
C GLU A 21 18.56 -12.22 -9.59
N TYR A 22 19.81 -12.23 -10.06
CA TYR A 22 20.30 -11.27 -11.05
C TYR A 22 19.47 -11.32 -12.34
N ARG A 23 19.16 -12.53 -12.84
CA ARG A 23 18.31 -12.72 -14.02
C ARG A 23 16.88 -12.27 -13.79
N ASN A 24 16.34 -12.48 -12.59
CA ASN A 24 14.99 -12.04 -12.24
C ASN A 24 14.92 -10.51 -12.20
N ASN A 25 15.93 -9.85 -11.58
CA ASN A 25 16.01 -8.39 -11.52
C ASN A 25 16.09 -7.75 -12.91
N GLN A 26 16.86 -8.35 -13.84
CA GLN A 26 16.89 -7.91 -15.25
C GLN A 26 15.52 -7.98 -15.94
N ARG A 27 14.72 -9.03 -15.66
CA ARG A 27 13.35 -9.14 -16.18
C ARG A 27 12.43 -8.06 -15.60
N TYR A 28 12.61 -7.71 -14.33
CA TYR A 28 11.86 -6.61 -13.71
C TYR A 28 12.17 -5.25 -14.35
N GLU A 29 13.44 -4.95 -14.64
CA GLU A 29 13.81 -3.72 -15.35
C GLU A 29 13.24 -3.68 -16.77
N ALA A 30 13.31 -4.79 -17.51
CA ALA A 30 12.78 -4.88 -18.87
C ALA A 30 11.28 -4.60 -18.92
N LYS A 31 10.50 -5.13 -17.96
CA LYS A 31 9.06 -4.85 -17.85
C LYS A 31 8.77 -3.37 -17.61
N ARG A 32 9.48 -2.70 -16.69
CA ARG A 32 9.30 -1.25 -16.46
C ARG A 32 9.64 -0.41 -17.68
N LYS A 33 10.68 -0.78 -18.44
CA LYS A 33 11.05 -0.08 -19.69
C LYS A 33 10.00 -0.29 -20.79
N ALA A 34 9.39 -1.48 -20.87
CA ALA A 34 8.32 -1.76 -21.81
C ALA A 34 7.03 -0.98 -21.46
N GLU A 35 6.65 -0.93 -20.19
CA GLU A 35 5.46 -0.21 -19.72
C GLU A 35 5.56 1.32 -19.93
N LYS A 36 6.75 1.91 -19.71
CA LYS A 36 6.99 3.32 -20.07
C LYS A 36 6.83 3.59 -21.57
N LYS A 37 7.17 2.63 -22.43
CA LYS A 37 7.02 2.76 -23.88
C LYS A 37 5.57 2.55 -24.34
N SER A 38 4.79 1.67 -23.70
CA SER A 38 3.36 1.51 -24.02
C SER A 38 2.55 2.72 -23.58
N ASN A 39 2.79 3.25 -22.38
CA ASN A 39 2.03 4.39 -21.85
C ASN A 39 2.32 5.69 -22.61
N ARG A 40 3.54 5.87 -23.15
CA ARG A 40 3.89 7.04 -23.98
C ARG A 40 3.18 7.05 -25.35
N LYS A 41 2.67 5.92 -25.83
CA LYS A 41 1.92 5.84 -27.10
C LYS A 41 0.42 6.13 -26.94
N LEU A 42 -0.10 6.09 -25.72
CA LEU A 42 -1.53 6.26 -25.44
C LEU A 42 -1.91 7.70 -25.05
N THR A 43 -0.95 8.60 -24.82
CA THR A 43 -1.28 10.02 -24.68
C THR A 43 -1.49 10.62 -26.07
N PRO A 44 -2.73 10.98 -26.47
CA PRO A 44 -2.95 11.66 -27.73
C PRO A 44 -2.09 12.92 -27.76
N LYS A 45 -1.38 13.12 -28.87
CA LYS A 45 -0.53 14.27 -29.14
C LYS A 45 -1.41 15.51 -29.00
N VAL A 46 -1.37 16.17 -27.85
CA VAL A 46 -2.11 17.42 -27.61
C VAL A 46 -1.60 18.42 -28.62
N THR A 47 -2.36 18.60 -29.70
CA THR A 47 -2.12 19.58 -30.73
C THR A 47 -2.06 20.93 -30.03
N LYS A 48 -0.89 21.57 -30.09
CA LYS A 48 -0.64 22.89 -29.49
C LYS A 48 -1.75 23.87 -29.92
N ARG A 49 -2.73 24.12 -29.05
CA ARG A 49 -3.64 25.26 -29.20
C ARG A 49 -2.78 26.52 -29.08
N LYS A 50 -2.79 27.33 -30.14
CA LYS A 50 -2.18 28.66 -30.17
C LYS A 50 -2.74 29.46 -28.98
N ALA A 51 -1.85 30.02 -28.18
CA ALA A 51 -2.21 30.89 -27.08
C ALA A 51 -2.98 32.11 -27.61
N PRO A 52 -4.12 32.49 -27.00
CA PRO A 52 -4.75 33.77 -27.29
C PRO A 52 -3.84 34.93 -26.83
N PRO A 53 -3.82 36.06 -27.56
CA PRO A 53 -2.95 37.18 -27.27
C PRO A 53 -3.28 37.84 -25.92
N LEU A 54 -2.20 38.23 -25.24
CA LEU A 54 -2.14 38.93 -23.96
C LEU A 54 -3.03 40.19 -23.98
N SER A 55 -4.15 40.16 -23.24
CA SER A 55 -4.93 41.36 -22.94
C SER A 55 -4.25 42.13 -21.80
N LYS A 56 -3.97 43.41 -22.06
CA LYS A 56 -3.37 44.36 -21.12
C LYS A 56 -4.44 44.87 -20.14
N THR A 57 -3.95 45.31 -18.97
CA THR A 57 -4.53 46.36 -18.12
C THR A 57 -5.63 45.93 -17.14
N HIS A 58 -5.24 45.76 -15.87
CA HIS A 58 -5.88 46.57 -14.84
C HIS A 58 -4.92 46.88 -13.69
N GLN A 59 -4.79 48.17 -13.42
CA GLN A 59 -3.99 48.73 -12.33
C GLN A 59 -4.61 48.34 -10.99
N ARG A 60 -3.72 48.04 -10.05
CA ARG A 60 -3.99 47.80 -8.64
C ARG A 60 -4.04 49.15 -7.91
N PRO A 61 -5.15 49.55 -7.28
CA PRO A 61 -5.13 50.60 -6.28
C PRO A 61 -4.75 50.00 -4.92
N THR A 62 -3.83 50.70 -4.28
CA THR A 62 -3.36 50.56 -2.90
C THR A 62 -4.43 50.91 -1.86
N ASP A 63 -4.39 50.16 -0.75
CA ASP A 63 -4.75 50.47 0.63
C ASP A 63 -5.80 51.53 0.96
N THR A 64 -6.86 51.12 1.69
CA THR A 64 -7.24 51.84 2.91
C THR A 64 -7.95 50.91 3.91
N LEU A 65 -7.41 50.85 5.13
CA LEU A 65 -8.08 50.41 6.34
C LEU A 65 -9.47 51.07 6.50
N LYS A 66 -10.51 50.29 6.78
CA LYS A 66 -11.54 50.72 7.74
C LYS A 66 -12.28 49.56 8.41
N LYS A 67 -12.16 49.59 9.73
CA LYS A 67 -12.84 48.84 10.79
C LYS A 67 -14.33 49.17 10.75
N GLN A 68 -15.22 48.17 10.61
CA GLN A 68 -16.63 48.35 10.97
C GLN A 68 -17.29 47.03 11.41
N LYS A 69 -17.67 47.00 12.69
CA LYS A 69 -18.60 46.04 13.29
C LYS A 69 -20.01 46.30 12.75
N SER A 70 -20.74 45.24 12.38
CA SER A 70 -22.17 45.05 12.74
C SER A 70 -22.72 43.74 12.15
N LYS A 71 -23.34 42.91 13.01
CA LYS A 71 -24.40 41.93 12.67
C LYS A 71 -25.59 42.67 12.03
N PRO A 72 -26.35 42.06 11.09
CA PRO A 72 -27.52 41.21 11.40
C PRO A 72 -27.67 39.99 10.45
N SER A 73 -28.04 38.79 10.89
CA SER A 73 -29.42 38.26 11.00
C SER A 73 -30.30 38.47 9.75
N VAL A 74 -30.33 37.51 8.82
CA VAL A 74 -31.52 37.13 8.01
C VAL A 74 -31.48 35.65 7.61
N GLU A 75 -32.66 35.04 7.74
CA GLU A 75 -33.26 33.75 7.37
C GLU A 75 -33.05 33.15 5.94
N PRO A 76 -33.58 31.94 5.65
CA PRO A 76 -32.98 30.95 4.74
C PRO A 76 -33.47 31.01 3.29
N GLN A 77 -32.56 30.71 2.36
CA GLN A 77 -32.88 30.54 0.93
C GLN A 77 -33.04 29.05 0.53
N LYS A 78 -34.31 28.63 0.56
CA LYS A 78 -35.09 28.00 -0.53
C LYS A 78 -34.33 27.27 -1.67
N LYS A 79 -34.45 25.94 -1.64
CA LYS A 79 -34.60 24.94 -2.74
C LYS A 79 -34.23 25.38 -4.16
N LYS A 80 -33.23 24.70 -4.74
CA LYS A 80 -33.18 24.38 -6.18
C LYS A 80 -33.10 22.86 -6.36
N ASN A 81 -34.23 22.29 -6.79
CA ASN A 81 -34.28 20.97 -7.41
C ASN A 81 -33.53 21.05 -8.73
N VAL A 82 -32.46 20.26 -8.88
CA VAL A 82 -31.88 19.96 -10.19
C VAL A 82 -32.27 18.54 -10.54
N SER A 83 -33.27 18.44 -11.41
CA SER A 83 -33.68 17.24 -12.12
C SER A 83 -32.63 16.96 -13.20
N TYR A 84 -31.97 15.80 -13.15
CA TYR A 84 -31.22 15.29 -14.29
C TYR A 84 -32.05 14.25 -15.02
N GLU A 85 -32.43 14.64 -16.23
CA GLU A 85 -33.18 13.90 -17.20
C GLU A 85 -32.29 12.80 -17.80
N THR A 86 -32.74 11.57 -17.65
CA THR A 86 -32.18 10.34 -18.21
C THR A 86 -32.25 10.38 -19.74
N LYS A 87 -31.10 10.40 -20.43
CA LYS A 87 -31.03 10.12 -21.87
C LYS A 87 -30.50 8.71 -22.09
N ALA A 88 -31.42 7.82 -22.44
CA ALA A 88 -31.16 6.57 -23.12
C ALA A 88 -30.95 6.82 -24.62
N GLU A 89 -29.89 6.26 -25.21
CA GLU A 89 -29.80 5.94 -26.65
C GLU A 89 -28.67 4.92 -26.85
N LYS A 90 -29.03 3.65 -27.08
CA LYS A 90 -28.88 2.90 -28.35
C LYS A 90 -27.43 2.81 -28.87
N SER A 91 -26.78 1.66 -28.71
CA SER A 91 -26.77 0.56 -29.69
C SER A 91 -26.07 0.90 -31.01
N THR A 92 -24.82 0.47 -31.18
CA THR A 92 -24.36 -0.03 -32.48
C THR A 92 -23.28 -1.10 -32.32
N THR A 93 -23.64 -2.26 -32.84
CA THR A 93 -22.85 -3.46 -33.08
C THR A 93 -21.85 -3.21 -34.21
N GLU A 94 -20.56 -3.46 -34.01
CA GLU A 94 -19.67 -3.80 -35.14
C GLU A 94 -18.72 -4.93 -34.78
N PHE A 95 -18.81 -5.95 -35.63
CA PHE A 95 -17.96 -7.12 -35.75
C PHE A 95 -16.49 -6.75 -35.94
N ILE A 96 -15.58 -7.35 -35.17
CA ILE A 96 -14.21 -7.60 -35.65
C ILE A 96 -13.86 -9.08 -35.48
N LYS A 97 -13.50 -9.63 -36.64
CA LYS A 97 -13.16 -11.00 -36.99
C LYS A 97 -11.69 -11.28 -36.71
N THR A 98 -11.38 -12.54 -36.40
CA THR A 98 -10.03 -13.20 -36.38
C THR A 98 -9.10 -12.80 -35.23
N LYS A 99 -8.33 -13.69 -34.60
CA LYS A 99 -7.57 -14.81 -35.18
C LYS A 99 -7.22 -15.84 -34.10
N THR A 100 -7.57 -17.09 -34.37
CA THR A 100 -7.22 -18.29 -33.62
C THR A 100 -5.70 -18.51 -33.67
N VAL A 101 -5.04 -18.63 -32.52
CA VAL A 101 -3.66 -19.14 -32.41
C VAL A 101 -3.66 -20.34 -31.49
N SER A 102 -3.06 -21.40 -32.05
CA SER A 102 -2.92 -22.76 -31.57
C SER A 102 -2.22 -22.88 -30.19
N PRO A 103 -2.69 -23.77 -29.29
CA PRO A 103 -1.97 -24.12 -28.07
C PRO A 103 -0.97 -25.27 -28.33
N GLN A 104 0.33 -25.00 -28.19
CA GLN A 104 1.32 -26.06 -28.06
C GLN A 104 1.55 -26.42 -26.59
N ALA A 105 1.27 -27.69 -26.33
CA ALA A 105 1.50 -28.41 -25.10
C ALA A 105 2.98 -28.47 -24.72
N ILE A 106 3.28 -28.26 -23.43
CA ILE A 106 4.41 -28.92 -22.78
C ILE A 106 3.90 -29.44 -21.43
N GLN A 107 3.98 -30.76 -21.32
CA GLN A 107 3.59 -31.60 -20.20
C GLN A 107 4.61 -31.58 -19.05
N PRO A 108 4.23 -32.17 -17.89
CA PRO A 108 4.86 -31.95 -16.59
C PRO A 108 5.84 -33.08 -16.21
N ALA A 109 6.79 -32.78 -15.32
CA ALA A 109 7.50 -33.78 -14.52
C ALA A 109 7.60 -33.22 -13.10
N GLU A 110 6.72 -33.64 -12.19
CA GLU A 110 6.83 -34.85 -11.38
C GLU A 110 7.94 -34.78 -10.32
N GLN A 111 7.48 -34.79 -9.05
CA GLN A 111 7.95 -35.66 -7.97
C GLN A 111 9.37 -35.35 -7.41
N LYS A 112 9.67 -35.44 -6.11
CA LYS A 112 8.98 -35.97 -4.94
C LYS A 112 9.83 -35.61 -3.71
N LYS A 113 9.13 -35.27 -2.62
CA LYS A 113 9.33 -35.76 -1.25
C LYS A 113 10.66 -35.56 -0.49
N LYS A 114 10.41 -35.09 0.75
CA LYS A 114 10.92 -35.56 2.05
C LYS A 114 12.35 -35.15 2.42
N THR A 115 12.73 -34.94 3.67
CA THR A 115 12.15 -34.55 4.98
C THR A 115 13.38 -34.42 5.89
N SER A 116 13.29 -33.59 6.91
CA SER A 116 13.90 -33.82 8.23
C SER A 116 15.39 -33.54 8.41
N ALA A 117 15.62 -32.47 9.19
CA ALA A 117 16.38 -32.47 10.43
C ALA A 117 17.81 -33.06 10.41
N LYS A 118 18.78 -32.22 10.77
CA LYS A 118 19.23 -32.11 12.17
C LYS A 118 20.24 -30.97 12.28
N GLN A 119 20.01 -30.13 13.29
CA GLN A 119 20.91 -29.09 13.76
C GLN A 119 22.16 -29.72 14.39
N GLU A 120 23.33 -29.14 14.15
CA GLU A 120 24.48 -29.03 15.08
C GLU A 120 25.55 -28.19 14.34
N ALA A 121 25.69 -26.91 14.67
CA ALA A 121 26.51 -26.36 15.75
C ALA A 121 27.99 -26.20 15.35
N VAL A 122 28.66 -25.26 16.03
CA VAL A 122 30.09 -24.89 15.97
C VAL A 122 30.40 -23.78 14.94
N LEU A 123 30.19 -22.51 15.29
CA LEU A 123 31.01 -21.66 16.18
C LEU A 123 32.41 -21.40 15.61
N LYS A 124 32.64 -20.17 15.14
CA LYS A 124 33.91 -19.45 15.26
C LYS A 124 33.72 -17.95 15.00
N GLU A 125 33.24 -17.34 16.07
CA GLU A 125 33.69 -16.08 16.63
C GLU A 125 35.02 -15.57 16.05
N LYS A 126 34.97 -14.40 15.41
CA LYS A 126 36.14 -13.54 15.25
C LYS A 126 35.81 -12.16 15.79
N VAL A 127 36.23 -12.03 17.03
CA VAL A 127 36.43 -10.82 17.84
C VAL A 127 36.85 -9.63 16.98
N PHE A 128 36.01 -8.58 16.99
CA PHE A 128 36.39 -7.23 16.59
C PHE A 128 36.21 -6.31 17.80
N GLU A 129 37.27 -6.26 18.60
CA GLU A 129 37.56 -5.22 19.59
C GLU A 129 38.52 -4.27 18.87
N LYS A 130 38.37 -2.95 18.77
CA LYS A 130 37.93 -1.94 19.73
C LYS A 130 37.86 -0.62 18.95
N GLU A 131 36.84 0.21 19.18
CA GLU A 131 37.01 1.66 19.40
C GLU A 131 35.66 2.23 19.87
N LEU A 132 35.63 2.61 21.15
CA LEU A 132 34.48 3.16 21.87
C LEU A 132 34.33 4.66 21.54
N PRO A 133 33.19 5.10 20.97
CA PRO A 133 32.75 6.48 21.10
C PRO A 133 32.02 6.65 22.44
N LYS A 134 32.28 7.79 23.09
CA LYS A 134 31.66 8.26 24.34
C LYS A 134 30.17 7.92 24.43
N THR A 135 29.82 7.23 25.49
CA THR A 135 28.46 6.95 25.95
C THR A 135 27.78 8.26 26.33
N GLU A 136 27.09 8.86 25.36
CA GLU A 136 26.02 9.82 25.63
C GLU A 136 24.82 8.98 26.07
N THR A 137 24.51 9.04 27.35
CA THR A 137 23.41 8.33 28.00
C THR A 137 22.10 8.71 27.32
N ALA A 138 21.69 7.91 26.33
CA ALA A 138 20.36 8.02 25.74
C ALA A 138 19.33 7.89 26.88
N PRO A 139 18.33 8.79 26.94
CA PRO A 139 17.29 8.68 27.94
C PRO A 139 16.68 7.28 27.84
N LYS A 140 16.61 6.57 28.98
CA LYS A 140 15.81 5.36 29.12
C LYS A 140 14.36 5.75 28.86
N THR A 141 13.96 5.72 27.60
CA THR A 141 12.57 5.87 27.19
C THR A 141 11.87 4.67 27.77
N GLU A 142 11.09 4.87 28.84
CA GLU A 142 10.11 3.86 29.26
C GLU A 142 9.28 3.54 28.03
N THR A 143 9.43 2.33 27.49
CA THR A 143 8.68 1.82 26.34
C THR A 143 7.21 1.69 26.75
N ARG A 144 6.48 2.81 26.74
CA ARG A 144 5.04 2.81 26.96
C ARG A 144 4.41 2.15 25.75
N LEU A 145 3.86 0.95 25.96
CA LEU A 145 3.08 0.26 24.96
C LEU A 145 1.95 1.17 24.45
N PRO A 146 1.65 1.16 23.14
CA PRO A 146 0.61 1.99 22.57
C PRO A 146 -0.76 1.56 23.11
N LYS A 147 -1.60 2.54 23.50
CA LYS A 147 -2.93 2.27 24.07
C LYS A 147 -3.93 1.76 23.03
N CYS A 148 -3.75 2.09 21.74
CA CYS A 148 -4.53 1.55 20.61
C CYS A 148 -6.05 1.49 20.81
N GLU A 149 -6.65 2.50 21.44
CA GLU A 149 -8.08 2.63 21.67
C GLU A 149 -8.70 3.54 20.61
N TYR A 150 -9.02 2.97 19.45
CA TYR A 150 -9.67 3.65 18.33
C TYR A 150 -11.19 3.39 18.32
N PRO A 151 -12.01 4.36 17.87
CA PRO A 151 -13.45 4.16 17.67
C PRO A 151 -13.72 3.08 16.61
N ASP A 152 -14.97 2.67 16.46
CA ASP A 152 -15.35 1.73 15.41
C ASP A 152 -15.16 2.31 14.01
N PHE A 153 -14.99 1.43 13.00
CA PHE A 153 -14.73 1.86 11.64
C PHE A 153 -15.96 2.52 11.02
N ASN A 154 -15.76 3.66 10.37
CA ASN A 154 -16.83 4.45 9.78
C ASN A 154 -16.47 4.86 8.34
N TYR A 155 -17.41 4.65 7.41
CA TYR A 155 -17.28 4.96 5.97
C TYR A 155 -17.95 6.29 5.55
N ASN A 156 -18.31 7.16 6.50
CA ASN A 156 -18.92 8.47 6.25
C ASN A 156 -18.11 9.30 5.25
N ARG A 157 -16.78 9.14 5.22
CA ARG A 157 -15.90 9.80 4.25
C ARG A 157 -16.27 9.49 2.80
N LEU A 158 -16.69 8.27 2.48
CA LEU A 158 -17.14 7.93 1.13
C LEU A 158 -18.49 8.56 0.79
N ILE A 159 -19.38 8.65 1.77
CA ILE A 159 -20.68 9.34 1.61
C ILE A 159 -20.46 10.83 1.37
N GLU A 160 -19.52 11.45 2.09
CA GLU A 160 -19.11 12.85 1.88
C GLU A 160 -18.48 13.07 0.49
N MET A 161 -17.85 12.03 -0.08
CA MET A 161 -17.35 12.04 -1.47
C MET A 161 -18.45 11.83 -2.52
N GLY A 162 -19.71 11.67 -2.10
CA GLY A 162 -20.86 11.54 -2.99
C GLY A 162 -21.18 10.11 -3.41
N LEU A 163 -20.58 9.10 -2.77
CA LEU A 163 -20.95 7.71 -3.02
C LEU A 163 -22.24 7.36 -2.28
N SER A 164 -23.02 6.48 -2.90
CA SER A 164 -24.13 5.82 -2.24
C SER A 164 -23.63 4.89 -1.11
N LYS A 165 -24.55 4.51 -0.22
CA LYS A 165 -24.24 3.58 0.87
C LYS A 165 -23.83 2.21 0.32
N GLU A 166 -24.48 1.79 -0.76
CA GLU A 166 -24.25 0.51 -1.43
C GLU A 166 -22.85 0.45 -2.05
N GLU A 167 -22.45 1.50 -2.77
CA GLU A 167 -21.09 1.64 -3.32
C GLU A 167 -20.05 1.69 -2.20
N ALA A 168 -20.29 2.46 -1.14
CA ALA A 168 -19.37 2.54 -0.01
C ALA A 168 -19.15 1.17 0.66
N LEU A 169 -20.22 0.37 0.79
CA LEU A 169 -20.12 -1.01 1.29
C LEU A 169 -19.30 -1.90 0.35
N GLU A 170 -19.38 -1.71 -0.96
CA GLU A 170 -18.57 -2.47 -1.92
C GLU A 170 -17.07 -2.18 -1.74
N PHE A 171 -16.68 -0.93 -1.56
CA PHE A 171 -15.29 -0.58 -1.25
C PHE A 171 -14.81 -1.21 0.07
N ILE A 172 -15.66 -1.30 1.09
CA ILE A 172 -15.31 -1.98 2.34
C ILE A 172 -15.15 -3.49 2.10
N GLN A 173 -16.03 -4.10 1.31
CA GLN A 173 -15.92 -5.51 0.96
C GLN A 173 -14.66 -5.82 0.12
N GLU A 174 -14.15 -4.87 -0.65
CA GLU A 174 -12.85 -4.98 -1.32
C GLU A 174 -11.66 -4.76 -0.37
N LEU A 175 -11.82 -3.91 0.64
CA LEU A 175 -10.78 -3.62 1.64
C LEU A 175 -10.51 -4.82 2.56
N ILE A 176 -11.54 -5.54 2.99
CA ILE A 176 -11.43 -6.68 3.90
C ILE A 176 -10.43 -7.75 3.38
N PRO A 177 -10.56 -8.29 2.15
CA PRO A 177 -9.61 -9.28 1.64
C PRO A 177 -8.20 -8.70 1.47
N GLN A 178 -8.07 -7.43 1.06
CA GLN A 178 -6.75 -6.78 0.96
C GLN A 178 -6.01 -6.75 2.31
N ILE A 179 -6.72 -6.44 3.41
CA ILE A 179 -6.14 -6.49 4.75
C ILE A 179 -5.83 -7.94 5.15
N GLY A 180 -6.76 -8.86 4.88
CA GLY A 180 -6.61 -10.28 5.18
C GLY A 180 -5.36 -10.91 4.55
N ASP A 181 -5.07 -10.57 3.29
CA ASP A 181 -3.91 -11.06 2.55
C ASP A 181 -2.59 -10.47 3.06
N GLN A 182 -2.62 -9.27 3.64
CA GLN A 182 -1.42 -8.55 4.07
C GLN A 182 -0.99 -8.91 5.50
N ILE A 183 -1.93 -9.29 6.38
CA ILE A 183 -1.65 -9.76 7.74
C ILE A 183 -0.59 -10.89 7.78
N PRO A 184 -0.70 -11.99 7.01
CA PRO A 184 0.30 -13.06 7.05
C PRO A 184 1.66 -12.61 6.51
N LEU A 185 1.68 -11.74 5.49
CA LEU A 185 2.93 -11.20 4.95
C LEU A 185 3.67 -10.32 5.97
N ILE A 186 2.93 -9.54 6.76
CA ILE A 186 3.51 -8.74 7.85
C ILE A 186 4.08 -9.66 8.93
N GLU A 187 3.39 -10.75 9.27
CA GLU A 187 3.91 -11.74 10.23
C GLU A 187 5.19 -12.42 9.76
N GLU A 188 5.31 -12.71 8.47
CA GLU A 188 6.54 -13.23 7.88
C GLU A 188 7.68 -12.22 7.97
N ALA A 189 7.42 -10.96 7.63
CA ALA A 189 8.39 -9.87 7.77
C ALA A 189 8.80 -9.63 9.24
N MET A 190 7.97 -9.99 10.21
CA MET A 190 8.31 -9.91 11.64
C MET A 190 9.26 -11.02 12.10
N LYS A 191 9.34 -12.16 11.40
CA LYS A 191 10.26 -13.27 11.76
C LYS A 191 11.72 -12.89 11.50
N ILE A 192 11.95 -12.17 10.40
CA ILE A 192 13.25 -11.60 10.03
C ILE A 192 13.06 -10.10 10.15
N PRO A 193 13.23 -9.49 11.34
CA PRO A 193 12.65 -8.19 11.75
C PRO A 193 12.92 -7.03 10.78
N ASP A 194 12.24 -7.06 9.64
CA ASP A 194 12.44 -6.23 8.47
C ASP A 194 11.39 -5.13 8.51
N PHE A 195 11.71 -4.09 9.27
CA PHE A 195 10.85 -2.94 9.48
C PHE A 195 10.52 -2.23 8.17
N TYR A 196 11.39 -2.31 7.16
CA TYR A 196 11.14 -1.72 5.86
C TYR A 196 10.04 -2.48 5.10
N GLN A 197 10.09 -3.81 5.09
CA GLN A 197 9.02 -4.59 4.49
C GLN A 197 7.71 -4.47 5.27
N MET A 198 7.75 -4.47 6.60
CA MET A 198 6.58 -4.20 7.42
C MET A 198 5.98 -2.82 7.08
N GLU A 199 6.80 -1.78 6.98
CA GLU A 199 6.35 -0.42 6.62
C GLU A 199 5.72 -0.39 5.23
N ARG A 200 6.34 -1.03 4.24
CA ARG A 200 5.79 -1.10 2.88
C ARG A 200 4.44 -1.82 2.82
N LEU A 201 4.30 -2.96 3.50
CA LEU A 201 3.06 -3.74 3.54
C LEU A 201 1.95 -2.95 4.23
N THR A 202 2.24 -2.38 5.41
CA THR A 202 1.29 -1.55 6.17
C THR A 202 0.93 -0.26 5.43
N HIS A 203 1.87 0.37 4.73
CA HIS A 203 1.62 1.55 3.91
C HIS A 203 0.61 1.28 2.79
N SER A 204 0.70 0.12 2.13
CA SER A 204 -0.20 -0.27 1.05
C SER A 204 -1.65 -0.33 1.52
N ILE A 205 -1.92 -1.00 2.66
CA ILE A 205 -3.27 -1.12 3.21
C ILE A 205 -3.76 0.16 3.90
N LYS A 206 -2.84 0.96 4.46
CA LYS A 206 -3.16 2.28 5.00
C LYS A 206 -3.70 3.20 3.90
N GLY A 207 -3.11 3.18 2.70
CA GLY A 207 -3.58 3.98 1.57
C GLY A 207 -5.06 3.73 1.23
N SER A 208 -5.44 2.46 1.14
CA SER A 208 -6.83 2.07 0.90
C SER A 208 -7.74 2.42 2.08
N SER A 209 -7.38 2.02 3.30
CA SER A 209 -8.22 2.18 4.50
C SER A 209 -8.51 3.65 4.84
N THR A 210 -7.50 4.52 4.78
CA THR A 210 -7.65 5.96 5.07
C THR A 210 -8.46 6.72 4.02
N THR A 211 -8.51 6.20 2.79
CA THR A 211 -9.37 6.75 1.73
C THR A 211 -10.83 6.37 1.96
N ILE A 212 -11.07 5.12 2.39
CA ILE A 212 -12.41 4.54 2.58
C ILE A 212 -13.08 5.05 3.87
N GLY A 213 -12.32 5.23 4.95
CA GLY A 213 -12.94 5.55 6.23
C GLY A 213 -12.00 6.02 7.32
N THR A 214 -12.59 6.24 8.49
CA THR A 214 -11.94 6.70 9.72
C THR A 214 -12.22 5.74 10.86
N GLY A 215 -11.38 5.76 11.90
CA GLY A 215 -11.55 4.86 13.04
C GLY A 215 -11.04 3.46 12.78
N GLY A 216 -11.11 2.64 13.83
CA GLY A 216 -10.79 1.21 13.82
C GLY A 216 -9.45 0.90 13.18
N VAL A 217 -9.50 0.18 12.06
CA VAL A 217 -8.29 -0.23 11.33
C VAL A 217 -7.57 0.93 10.65
N SER A 218 -8.28 1.99 10.25
CA SER A 218 -7.71 3.13 9.52
C SER A 218 -6.71 3.90 10.40
N ASP A 219 -7.18 4.32 11.58
CA ASP A 219 -6.38 5.09 12.54
C ASP A 219 -5.22 4.24 13.10
N LEU A 220 -5.49 2.97 13.40
CA LEU A 220 -4.46 2.03 13.82
C LEU A 220 -3.33 1.91 12.77
N LEU A 221 -3.68 1.83 11.48
CA LEU A 221 -2.69 1.70 10.41
C LEU A 221 -1.87 2.98 10.22
N VAL A 222 -2.44 4.15 10.52
CA VAL A 222 -1.69 5.42 10.55
C VAL A 222 -0.62 5.39 11.64
N ASP A 223 -1.00 5.00 12.86
CA ASP A 223 -0.08 4.95 14.00
C ASP A 223 0.96 3.84 13.83
N TYR A 224 0.53 2.65 13.38
CA TYR A 224 1.42 1.53 13.13
C TYR A 224 2.45 1.88 12.05
N ASN A 225 2.04 2.48 10.94
CA ASN A 225 2.97 2.91 9.89
C ASN A 225 3.90 4.04 10.36
N THR A 226 3.42 4.96 11.21
CA THR A 226 4.24 6.03 11.79
C THR A 226 5.30 5.45 12.71
N TYR A 227 4.93 4.46 13.51
CA TYR A 227 5.85 3.70 14.33
C TYR A 227 6.89 2.97 13.48
N LEU A 228 6.50 2.23 12.44
CA LEU A 228 7.45 1.49 11.59
C LEU A 228 8.46 2.39 10.85
N LYS A 229 8.14 3.67 10.64
CA LYS A 229 9.07 4.66 10.07
C LYS A 229 10.13 5.15 11.05
N THR A 230 9.83 5.15 12.34
CA THR A 230 10.63 5.85 13.36
C THR A 230 11.20 4.91 14.42
N GLY A 231 10.44 3.90 14.82
CA GLY A 231 10.77 2.88 15.80
C GLY A 231 11.34 1.61 15.19
N LYS A 232 12.11 0.88 16.01
CA LYS A 232 12.76 -0.39 15.63
C LYS A 232 12.60 -1.48 16.70
N GLU A 233 11.69 -1.28 17.64
CA GLU A 233 11.43 -2.22 18.71
C GLU A 233 10.38 -3.24 18.24
N LEU A 234 10.82 -4.49 18.11
CA LEU A 234 9.94 -5.60 17.70
C LEU A 234 8.73 -5.81 18.62
N PRO A 235 8.84 -5.68 19.97
CA PRO A 235 7.69 -5.86 20.86
C PRO A 235 6.57 -4.85 20.61
N VAL A 236 6.90 -3.61 20.25
CA VAL A 236 5.91 -2.58 19.94
C VAL A 236 5.25 -2.88 18.59
N ALA A 237 6.01 -3.31 17.57
CA ALA A 237 5.45 -3.76 16.30
C ALA A 237 4.51 -4.97 16.48
N GLN A 238 4.88 -5.95 17.31
CA GLN A 238 4.05 -7.10 17.67
C GLN A 238 2.75 -6.67 18.34
N THR A 239 2.81 -5.65 19.19
CA THR A 239 1.63 -5.09 19.83
C THR A 239 0.69 -4.49 18.79
N TYR A 240 1.18 -3.65 17.88
CA TYR A 240 0.39 -3.11 16.78
C TYR A 240 -0.20 -4.21 15.88
N GLN A 241 0.58 -5.24 15.53
CA GLN A 241 0.09 -6.37 14.73
C GLN A 241 -1.04 -7.13 15.43
N LYS A 242 -0.95 -7.32 16.75
CA LYS A 242 -2.02 -7.92 17.55
C LYS A 242 -3.29 -7.08 17.49
N TYR A 243 -3.18 -5.77 17.66
CA TYR A 243 -4.32 -4.86 17.53
C TYR A 243 -4.90 -4.87 16.10
N LEU A 244 -4.05 -4.99 15.07
CA LEU A 244 -4.51 -5.07 13.68
C LEU A 244 -5.44 -6.26 13.47
N LYS A 245 -5.10 -7.43 14.01
CA LYS A 245 -5.98 -8.61 13.97
C LYS A 245 -7.29 -8.38 14.70
N ILE A 246 -7.25 -7.77 15.88
CA ILE A 246 -8.45 -7.49 16.68
C ILE A 246 -9.40 -6.56 15.91
N TYR A 247 -8.87 -5.45 15.37
CA TYR A 247 -9.67 -4.49 14.61
C TYR A 247 -10.12 -5.05 13.25
N PHE A 248 -9.34 -5.93 12.63
CA PHE A 248 -9.76 -6.64 11.43
C PHE A 248 -10.96 -7.56 11.68
N GLU A 249 -10.95 -8.34 12.77
CA GLU A 249 -12.12 -9.16 13.12
C GLU A 249 -13.34 -8.32 13.52
N LYS A 250 -13.13 -7.16 14.16
CA LYS A 250 -14.23 -6.19 14.39
C LYS A 250 -14.80 -5.67 13.07
N LEU A 251 -13.95 -5.30 12.12
CA LEU A 251 -14.35 -4.82 10.80
C LEU A 251 -15.20 -5.86 10.06
N LYS A 252 -14.75 -7.12 10.02
CA LYS A 252 -15.51 -8.24 9.41
C LYS A 252 -16.88 -8.44 10.05
N LYS A 253 -16.99 -8.26 11.37
CA LYS A 253 -18.27 -8.37 12.09
C LYS A 253 -19.19 -7.19 11.79
N GLN A 254 -18.64 -5.98 11.67
CA GLN A 254 -19.40 -4.77 11.34
C GLN A 254 -19.94 -4.82 9.90
N PHE A 255 -19.18 -5.40 8.98
CA PHE A 255 -19.50 -5.47 7.55
C PHE A 255 -19.43 -6.91 7.03
N PRO A 256 -20.40 -7.77 7.39
CA PRO A 256 -20.41 -9.14 6.91
C PRO A 256 -20.53 -9.21 5.38
N PRO A 257 -19.98 -10.26 4.74
CA PRO A 257 -20.10 -10.44 3.29
C PRO A 257 -21.59 -10.48 2.89
N LYS A 258 -21.92 -9.87 1.74
CA LYS A 258 -23.25 -9.97 1.14
C LYS A 258 -23.50 -11.46 0.86
N SER A 259 -24.48 -12.04 1.54
CA SER A 259 -24.96 -13.42 1.33
C SER A 259 -25.71 -13.55 0.02
#